data_AF-A0A432SA53-F1
#
_entry.id   AF-A0A432SA53-F1
#
_cell.length_a   1.000
_cell.length_b   1.000
_cell.length_c   1.000
_cell.angle_alpha   90.00
_cell.angle_beta   90.00
_cell.angle_gamma   90.00
#
_symmetry.space_group_name_H-M   'P 1'
#
loop_
_entity.id
_entity.type
_entity.pdbx_description
1 polymer ?
#
loop_
_entity_poly.entity_id
_entity_poly.type
_entity_poly.pdbx_seq_one_letter_code
_entity_poly.pdbx_strand_id
1 'polypeptide(L)'
;MVEKIYVHFPVPWDKKPHRRIISKAFIEEAIRVLNIQGTLELRTDSDNYYMYSYETLMSLRQLSLEVHKNRAIAISSKYEDRWRLMDKNIYDLILHNTEESPLQPSPGTFAFPPHLLNVTRLHELNGKTVTFEEGFIHFERLYSIEGGGMLLRLSLGSFERPEHLYLMFGDKETIYFPQEPIATRTNHAIHRQLIKELHG
;
A
#
# COMPACT_ATOMS: atom_id res chain seq x y z
N MET A 1 -2.55 1.72 17.10
CA MET A 1 -1.55 2.76 16.75
C MET A 1 -0.16 2.19 16.98
N VAL A 2 0.86 2.76 16.33
CA VAL A 2 2.24 2.25 16.39
C VAL A 2 3.18 3.32 16.96
N GLU A 3 4.26 2.90 17.60
CA GLU A 3 5.26 3.83 18.13
C GLU A 3 6.32 4.20 17.09
N LYS A 4 6.71 3.26 16.23
CA LYS A 4 7.81 3.45 15.28
C LYS A 4 7.55 2.76 13.95
N ILE A 5 7.96 3.41 12.88
CA ILE A 5 7.97 2.86 11.51
C ILE A 5 9.39 2.97 10.97
N TYR A 6 9.99 1.83 10.63
CA TYR A 6 11.34 1.75 10.09
C TYR A 6 11.32 1.51 8.58
N VAL A 7 12.01 2.36 7.83
CA VAL A 7 12.22 2.22 6.38
C VAL A 7 13.73 2.20 6.13
N HIS A 8 14.33 1.02 6.26
CA HIS A 8 15.77 0.86 6.12
C HIS A 8 16.16 0.37 4.72
N PHE A 9 17.10 1.09 4.11
CA PHE A 9 17.68 0.82 2.80
C PHE A 9 16.68 0.50 1.69
N PRO A 10 15.60 1.31 1.57
CA PRO A 10 14.63 1.14 0.49
C PRO A 10 15.29 1.35 -0.89
N VAL A 11 14.78 0.65 -1.90
CA VAL A 11 15.26 0.83 -3.28
C VAL A 11 15.06 2.29 -3.71
N PRO A 12 16.12 3.01 -4.15
CA PRO A 12 16.05 4.45 -4.38
C PRO A 12 15.32 4.85 -5.66
N TRP A 13 15.14 3.93 -6.61
CA TRP A 13 14.43 4.15 -7.87
C TRP A 13 14.79 5.46 -8.59
N ASP A 14 16.08 5.75 -8.77
CA ASP A 14 16.54 7.04 -9.34
C ASP A 14 15.89 7.42 -10.68
N LYS A 15 15.67 6.43 -11.56
CA LYS A 15 15.01 6.63 -12.85
C LYS A 15 13.48 6.66 -12.77
N LYS A 16 12.89 6.24 -11.64
CA LYS A 16 11.43 6.14 -11.44
C LYS A 16 11.03 6.58 -10.02
N PRO A 17 11.22 7.86 -9.64
CA PRO A 17 10.99 8.33 -8.27
C PRO A 17 9.58 8.08 -7.72
N HIS A 18 8.57 8.00 -8.58
CA HIS A 18 7.19 7.63 -8.21
C HIS A 18 7.07 6.24 -7.55
N ARG A 19 8.09 5.37 -7.66
CA ARG A 19 8.13 4.06 -7.00
C ARG A 19 8.77 4.09 -5.61
N ARG A 20 9.25 5.25 -5.16
CA ARG A 20 9.83 5.42 -3.83
C ARG A 20 8.75 5.18 -2.77
N ILE A 21 9.19 4.66 -1.63
CA ILE A 21 8.31 4.45 -0.47
C ILE A 21 7.98 5.80 0.16
N ILE A 22 9.00 6.63 0.39
CA ILE A 22 8.79 7.98 0.87
C ILE A 22 8.08 8.77 -0.23
N SER A 23 6.90 9.25 0.11
CA SER A 23 6.06 10.12 -0.71
C SER A 23 5.15 10.87 0.25
N LYS A 24 4.51 11.95 -0.22
CA LYS A 24 3.55 12.70 0.59
C LYS A 24 2.45 11.79 1.15
N ALA A 25 1.84 10.96 0.30
CA ALA A 25 0.78 10.04 0.71
C ALA A 25 1.24 9.01 1.75
N PHE A 26 2.45 8.47 1.60
CA PHE A 26 3.00 7.54 2.59
C PHE A 26 3.23 8.21 3.94
N ILE A 27 3.78 9.44 3.94
CA ILE A 27 4.06 10.15 5.20
C ILE A 27 2.75 10.54 5.89
N GLU A 28 1.74 11.00 5.16
CA GLU A 28 0.41 11.29 5.72
C GLU A 28 -0.21 10.07 6.39
N GLU A 29 -0.13 8.89 5.76
CA GLU A 29 -0.60 7.65 6.35
C GLU A 29 0.26 7.19 7.55
N ALA A 30 1.58 7.42 7.50
CA ALA A 30 2.47 7.12 8.62
C ALA A 30 2.13 7.97 9.85
N ILE A 31 1.95 9.28 9.68
CA ILE A 31 1.51 10.21 10.73
C ILE A 31 0.17 9.76 11.31
N ARG A 32 -0.76 9.33 10.44
CA ARG A 32 -2.09 8.87 10.87
C ARG A 32 -2.05 7.70 11.85
N VAL A 33 -1.11 6.78 11.68
CA VAL A 33 -1.04 5.55 12.49
C VAL A 33 -0.07 5.66 13.67
N LEU A 34 0.85 6.62 13.62
CA LEU A 34 1.83 6.87 14.68
C LEU A 34 1.16 7.50 15.90
N ASN A 35 1.55 7.05 17.09
CA ASN A 35 1.24 7.75 18.33
C ASN A 35 1.85 9.16 18.32
N ILE A 36 1.35 10.05 19.18
CA ILE A 36 2.07 11.28 19.53
C ILE A 36 3.46 10.90 20.04
N GLN A 37 4.50 11.59 19.58
CA GLN A 37 5.92 11.28 19.78
C GLN A 37 6.44 10.01 19.09
N GLY A 38 5.61 9.30 18.32
CA GLY A 38 6.06 8.18 17.50
C GLY A 38 6.95 8.63 16.34
N THR A 39 7.80 7.74 15.83
CA THR A 39 8.80 8.08 14.80
C THR A 39 8.60 7.34 13.48
N LEU A 40 8.79 8.07 12.37
CA LEU A 40 9.08 7.48 11.05
C LEU A 40 10.57 7.66 10.77
N GLU A 41 11.29 6.54 10.65
CA GLU A 41 12.74 6.50 10.55
C GLU A 41 13.15 5.96 9.17
N LEU A 42 13.64 6.85 8.30
CA LEU A 42 14.28 6.47 7.04
C LEU A 42 15.79 6.35 7.25
N ARG A 43 16.36 5.25 6.77
CA ARG A 43 17.81 5.04 6.70
C ARG A 43 18.23 4.65 5.29
N THR A 44 19.20 5.34 4.69
CA THR A 44 19.58 5.15 3.28
C THR A 44 21.07 5.43 3.02
N ASP A 45 21.68 4.74 2.05
CA ASP A 45 23.02 5.05 1.52
C ASP A 45 23.00 5.82 0.19
N SER A 46 21.80 6.13 -0.32
CA SER A 46 21.63 6.86 -1.58
C SER A 46 21.49 8.36 -1.31
N ASP A 47 22.46 9.15 -1.80
CA ASP A 47 22.42 10.62 -1.72
C ASP A 47 21.14 11.19 -2.39
N ASN A 48 20.78 10.67 -3.57
CA ASN A 48 19.59 11.11 -4.31
C ASN A 48 18.30 10.83 -3.54
N TYR A 49 18.21 9.67 -2.89
CA TYR A 49 17.01 9.32 -2.13
C TYR A 49 16.95 10.08 -0.80
N TYR A 50 18.11 10.30 -0.16
CA TYR A 50 18.21 11.17 1.00
C TYR A 50 17.68 12.58 0.68
N MET A 51 18.21 13.23 -0.36
CA MET A 51 17.83 14.59 -0.74
C MET A 51 16.33 14.70 -1.02
N TYR A 52 15.79 13.77 -1.83
CA TYR A 52 14.37 13.73 -2.13
C TYR A 52 13.50 13.55 -0.88
N SER A 53 13.90 12.66 0.02
CA SER A 53 13.14 12.37 1.24
C SER A 53 13.18 13.54 2.20
N TYR A 54 14.34 14.20 2.33
CA TYR A 54 14.49 15.41 3.12
C TYR A 54 13.59 16.53 2.61
N GLU A 55 13.59 16.82 1.31
CA GLU A 55 12.71 17.82 0.69
C GLU A 55 11.23 17.48 0.91
N THR A 56 10.85 16.21 0.75
CA THR A 56 9.48 15.74 0.93
C THR A 56 9.02 15.94 2.38
N LEU A 57 9.84 15.54 3.36
CA LEU A 57 9.54 15.68 4.78
C LEU A 57 9.48 17.15 5.21
N MET A 58 10.40 17.98 4.73
CA MET A 58 10.42 19.42 5.04
C MET A 58 9.24 20.20 4.45
N SER A 59 8.62 19.69 3.37
CA SER A 59 7.41 20.30 2.81
C SER A 59 6.20 20.20 3.76
N LEU A 60 6.24 19.30 4.73
CA LEU A 60 5.20 19.09 5.73
C LEU A 60 5.49 20.01 6.92
N ARG A 61 4.88 21.20 6.91
CA ARG A 61 5.23 22.37 7.76
C ARG A 61 5.11 22.19 9.28
N GLN A 62 4.78 21.02 9.79
CA GLN A 62 4.31 20.82 11.16
C GLN A 62 5.06 19.74 11.95
N LEU A 63 6.20 19.25 11.46
CA LEU A 63 6.81 18.05 12.04
C LEU A 63 8.26 18.30 12.47
N SER A 64 8.64 17.70 13.60
CA SER A 64 10.02 17.72 14.08
C SER A 64 10.83 16.69 13.30
N LEU A 65 11.90 17.13 12.63
CA LEU A 65 12.78 16.28 11.81
C LEU A 65 14.19 16.30 12.39
N GLU A 66 14.70 15.13 12.76
CA GLU A 66 16.12 14.93 13.07
C GLU A 66 16.85 14.33 11.87
N VAL A 67 18.07 14.81 11.62
CA VAL A 67 18.92 14.35 10.53
C VAL A 67 20.26 13.93 11.08
N HIS A 68 20.71 12.74 10.70
CA HIS A 68 22.06 12.29 11.01
C HIS A 68 22.77 11.76 9.78
N LYS A 69 24.10 11.86 9.83
CA LYS A 69 25.00 11.27 8.86
C LYS A 69 25.99 10.38 9.60
N ASN A 70 26.13 9.15 9.11
CA ASN A 70 27.06 8.13 9.63
C ASN A 70 26.88 7.86 11.14
N ARG A 71 25.65 7.97 11.64
CA ARG A 71 25.34 7.67 13.05
C ARG A 71 25.63 6.20 13.36
N ALA A 72 26.37 5.99 14.44
CA ALA A 72 26.55 4.67 15.02
C ALA A 72 25.23 4.24 15.68
N ILE A 73 24.77 3.04 15.35
CA ILE A 73 23.60 2.41 15.96
C ILE A 73 24.05 1.13 16.65
N ALA A 74 23.40 0.78 17.76
CA ALA A 74 23.79 -0.36 18.59
C ALA A 74 23.69 -1.71 17.87
N ILE A 75 22.81 -1.80 16.87
CA ILE A 75 22.59 -3.00 16.06
C ILE A 75 22.84 -2.62 14.61
N SER A 76 23.89 -3.15 13.98
CA SER A 76 24.13 -3.01 12.54
C SER A 76 23.84 -4.30 11.78
N SER A 77 23.36 -4.14 10.55
CA SER A 77 23.21 -5.22 9.60
C SER A 77 24.52 -5.50 8.86
N LYS A 78 24.64 -6.71 8.29
CA LYS A 78 25.77 -7.09 7.43
C LYS A 78 25.98 -6.12 6.25
N TYR A 79 24.92 -5.48 5.77
CA TYR A 79 24.98 -4.50 4.69
C TYR A 79 25.66 -3.21 5.15
N GLU A 80 25.33 -2.73 6.34
CA GLU A 80 25.88 -1.50 6.90
C GLU A 80 27.35 -1.65 7.24
N ASP A 81 27.76 -2.78 7.81
CA ASP A 81 29.17 -3.05 8.11
C ASP A 81 30.01 -3.04 6.81
N ARG A 82 29.47 -3.62 5.74
CA ARG A 82 30.10 -3.57 4.41
C ARG A 82 30.20 -2.14 3.87
N TRP A 83 29.14 -1.35 3.98
CA TRP A 83 29.14 0.01 3.46
C TRP A 83 30.05 0.95 4.25
N ARG A 84 30.16 0.76 5.56
CA ARG A 84 31.16 1.45 6.39
C ARG A 84 32.59 1.14 5.95
N LEU A 85 32.88 -0.14 5.66
CA LEU A 85 34.19 -0.53 5.11
C LEU A 85 34.48 0.09 3.73
N MET A 86 33.44 0.43 2.97
CA MET A 86 33.54 1.09 1.66
C MET A 86 33.49 2.62 1.75
N ASP A 87 33.54 3.20 2.95
CA ASP A 87 33.45 4.65 3.20
C ASP A 87 32.21 5.31 2.57
N LYS A 88 31.11 4.55 2.48
CA LYS A 88 29.83 5.08 2.01
C LYS A 88 29.14 5.85 3.12
N ASN A 89 28.53 6.97 2.73
CA ASN A 89 27.66 7.72 3.63
C ASN A 89 26.35 6.97 3.88
N ILE A 90 25.92 6.95 5.14
CA ILE A 90 24.60 6.50 5.55
C ILE A 90 23.88 7.69 6.18
N TYR A 91 22.66 7.94 5.73
CA TYR A 91 21.83 9.04 6.20
C TYR A 91 20.62 8.51 6.95
N ASP A 92 20.29 9.19 8.04
CA ASP A 92 19.08 8.96 8.83
C ASP A 92 18.21 10.22 8.79
N LEU A 93 16.92 10.02 8.49
CA LEU A 93 15.88 11.04 8.63
C LEU A 93 14.83 10.50 9.61
N ILE A 94 14.68 11.15 10.75
CA ILE A 94 13.75 10.75 11.81
C ILE A 94 12.68 11.81 11.96
N LEU A 95 11.48 11.49 11.51
CA LEU A 95 10.31 12.34 11.65
C LEU A 95 9.59 11.97 12.95
N HIS A 96 9.36 12.95 13.82
CA HIS A 96 8.56 12.78 15.03
C HIS A 96 7.14 13.28 14.79
N ASN A 97 6.17 12.42 15.06
CA ASN A 97 4.77 12.81 15.03
C ASN A 97 4.45 13.69 16.24
N THR A 98 3.97 14.90 16.01
CA THR A 98 3.58 15.87 17.04
C THR A 98 2.08 16.00 17.21
N GLU A 99 1.29 15.32 16.37
CA GLU A 99 -0.15 15.50 16.29
C GLU A 99 -0.90 14.21 16.60
N GLU A 100 -2.05 14.34 17.26
CA GLU A 100 -3.00 13.25 17.36
C GLU A 100 -3.84 13.24 16.10
N SER A 101 -3.77 12.14 15.35
CA SER A 101 -4.62 11.98 14.19
C SER A 101 -6.03 11.56 14.61
N PRO A 102 -7.08 12.22 14.10
CA PRO A 102 -8.45 11.87 14.47
C PRO A 102 -8.75 10.43 14.08
N LEU A 103 -9.50 9.73 14.93
CA LEU A 103 -10.04 8.41 14.62
C LEU A 103 -10.86 8.53 13.35
N GLN A 104 -10.41 7.87 12.28
CA GLN A 104 -11.19 7.79 11.07
C GLN A 104 -12.18 6.63 11.17
N PRO A 105 -13.44 6.82 10.77
CA PRO A 105 -14.39 5.73 10.71
C PRO A 105 -13.84 4.63 9.79
N SER A 106 -14.12 3.38 10.16
CA SER A 106 -13.75 2.23 9.33
C SER A 106 -14.32 2.43 7.92
N PRO A 107 -13.51 2.28 6.86
CA PRO A 107 -13.98 2.42 5.48
C PRO A 107 -15.00 1.34 5.05
N GLY A 108 -15.30 0.38 5.94
CA GLY A 108 -16.31 -0.64 5.79
C GLY A 108 -15.73 -2.04 5.95
N THR A 109 -16.48 -3.04 5.49
CA THR A 109 -16.01 -4.43 5.33
C THR A 109 -15.89 -4.75 3.85
N PHE A 110 -15.20 -5.85 3.52
CA PHE A 110 -15.13 -6.41 2.17
C PHE A 110 -16.22 -7.47 1.93
N ALA A 111 -17.40 -7.25 2.53
CA ALA A 111 -18.52 -8.19 2.46
C ALA A 111 -19.35 -7.96 1.19
N PHE A 112 -19.63 -9.05 0.49
CA PHE A 112 -20.49 -9.04 -0.68
C PHE A 112 -21.96 -9.25 -0.32
N PRO A 113 -22.90 -8.63 -1.06
CA PRO A 113 -24.31 -9.02 -0.96
C PRO A 113 -24.51 -10.49 -1.38
N PRO A 114 -25.54 -11.17 -0.84
CA PRO A 114 -25.85 -12.54 -1.21
C PRO A 114 -26.30 -12.64 -2.67
N HIS A 115 -26.18 -13.84 -3.25
CA HIS A 115 -26.66 -14.18 -4.60
C HIS A 115 -26.04 -13.37 -5.75
N LEU A 116 -24.74 -13.06 -5.68
CA LEU A 116 -24.00 -12.36 -6.74
C LEU A 116 -23.61 -13.22 -7.96
N LEU A 117 -23.83 -14.53 -7.91
CA LEU A 117 -23.45 -15.41 -9.02
C LEU A 117 -24.38 -15.18 -10.22
N ASN A 118 -23.90 -14.40 -11.19
CA ASN A 118 -24.53 -14.24 -12.51
C ASN A 118 -23.54 -14.66 -13.59
N VAL A 119 -23.64 -15.92 -14.04
CA VAL A 119 -22.69 -16.52 -14.98
C VAL A 119 -22.58 -15.72 -16.28
N THR A 120 -23.69 -15.25 -16.83
CA THR A 120 -23.70 -14.43 -18.05
C THR A 120 -22.90 -13.15 -17.84
N ARG A 121 -23.15 -12.44 -16.74
CA ARG A 121 -22.42 -11.20 -16.42
C ARG A 121 -20.93 -11.45 -16.18
N LEU A 122 -20.57 -12.53 -15.51
CA LEU A 122 -19.17 -12.92 -15.30
C LEU A 122 -18.45 -13.17 -16.64
N HIS A 123 -19.10 -13.84 -17.58
CA HIS A 123 -18.56 -14.02 -18.93
C HIS A 123 -18.43 -12.71 -19.70
N GLU A 124 -19.36 -11.76 -19.53
CA GLU A 124 -19.26 -10.43 -20.13
C GLU A 124 -18.08 -9.62 -19.58
N LEU A 125 -17.80 -9.74 -18.28
CA LEU A 125 -16.72 -9.01 -17.62
C LEU A 125 -15.35 -9.65 -17.91
N ASN A 126 -15.29 -10.94 -18.17
CA ASN A 126 -14.06 -11.67 -18.42
C ASN A 126 -13.19 -11.02 -19.52
N GLY A 127 -11.96 -10.68 -19.17
CA GLY A 127 -10.99 -9.97 -20.02
C GLY A 127 -11.14 -8.45 -20.06
N LYS A 128 -12.14 -7.85 -19.39
CA LYS A 128 -12.37 -6.40 -19.41
C LYS A 128 -11.61 -5.66 -18.32
N THR A 129 -11.40 -4.37 -18.54
CA THR A 129 -10.83 -3.44 -17.55
C THR A 129 -11.79 -2.28 -17.35
N VAL A 130 -12.06 -1.97 -16.09
CA VAL A 130 -12.81 -0.79 -15.66
C VAL A 130 -11.85 0.12 -14.91
N THR A 131 -11.76 1.37 -15.33
CA THR A 131 -10.92 2.40 -14.70
C THR A 131 -11.79 3.54 -14.18
N PHE A 132 -11.44 4.07 -13.01
CA PHE A 132 -12.12 5.18 -12.35
C PHE A 132 -11.11 6.02 -11.57
N GLU A 133 -11.57 7.11 -10.95
CA GLU A 133 -10.69 8.09 -10.29
C GLU A 133 -9.80 7.44 -9.22
N GLU A 134 -10.33 6.50 -8.45
CA GLU A 134 -9.63 5.86 -7.34
C GLU A 134 -8.77 4.65 -7.75
N GLY A 135 -8.87 4.14 -8.98
CA GLY A 135 -8.09 2.98 -9.41
C GLY A 135 -8.69 2.22 -10.58
N PHE A 136 -8.42 0.91 -10.62
CA PHE A 136 -8.93 0.04 -11.68
C PHE A 136 -9.32 -1.35 -11.16
N ILE A 137 -10.12 -2.04 -11.98
CA ILE A 137 -10.44 -3.46 -11.85
C ILE A 137 -10.22 -4.08 -13.24
N HIS A 138 -9.29 -5.00 -13.34
CA HIS A 138 -9.11 -5.85 -14.51
C HIS A 138 -9.60 -7.26 -14.19
N PHE A 139 -10.66 -7.68 -14.89
CA PHE A 139 -11.27 -8.99 -14.77
C PHE A 139 -10.46 -10.01 -15.60
N GLU A 140 -9.30 -10.39 -15.11
CA GLU A 140 -8.29 -11.15 -15.87
C GLU A 140 -8.84 -12.43 -16.49
N ARG A 141 -9.44 -13.30 -15.66
CA ARG A 141 -9.82 -14.64 -16.10
C ARG A 141 -10.89 -15.29 -15.23
N LEU A 142 -11.92 -15.81 -15.88
CA LEU A 142 -12.96 -16.64 -15.28
C LEU A 142 -12.62 -18.13 -15.39
N TYR A 143 -12.90 -18.87 -14.33
CA TYR A 143 -12.74 -20.31 -14.22
C TYR A 143 -14.01 -20.93 -13.62
N SER A 144 -14.35 -22.14 -14.05
CA SER A 144 -15.39 -22.95 -13.42
C SER A 144 -14.78 -23.82 -12.32
N ILE A 145 -15.50 -23.97 -11.21
CA ILE A 145 -15.15 -24.86 -10.11
C ILE A 145 -16.04 -26.10 -10.21
N GLU A 146 -15.44 -27.28 -10.01
CA GLU A 146 -16.18 -28.54 -9.94
C GLU A 146 -17.21 -28.48 -8.81
N GLY A 147 -18.47 -28.78 -9.11
CA GLY A 147 -19.60 -28.59 -8.18
C GLY A 147 -20.44 -27.33 -8.40
N GLY A 148 -20.15 -26.52 -9.43
CA GLY A 148 -21.06 -25.46 -9.91
C GLY A 148 -20.67 -24.02 -9.53
N GLY A 149 -19.59 -23.83 -8.78
CA GLY A 149 -19.05 -22.51 -8.44
C GLY A 149 -18.23 -21.88 -9.58
N MET A 150 -17.89 -20.60 -9.42
CA MET A 150 -17.03 -19.86 -10.35
C MET A 150 -15.89 -19.17 -9.59
N LEU A 151 -14.73 -19.05 -10.22
CA LEU A 151 -13.59 -18.29 -9.70
C LEU A 151 -13.22 -17.22 -10.72
N LEU A 152 -13.13 -15.97 -10.29
CA LEU A 152 -12.73 -14.85 -11.14
C LEU A 152 -11.45 -14.24 -10.62
N ARG A 153 -10.37 -14.34 -11.41
CA ARG A 153 -9.11 -13.68 -11.12
C ARG A 153 -9.21 -12.20 -11.48
N LEU A 154 -8.76 -11.35 -10.57
CA LEU A 154 -8.77 -9.90 -10.69
C LEU A 154 -7.36 -9.32 -10.49
N SER A 155 -7.01 -8.29 -11.26
CA SER A 155 -6.06 -7.26 -10.82
C SER A 155 -6.85 -6.04 -10.38
N LEU A 156 -6.61 -5.52 -9.19
CA LEU A 156 -7.28 -4.31 -8.71
C LEU A 156 -6.36 -3.48 -7.83
N GLY A 157 -6.63 -2.19 -7.68
CA GLY A 157 -5.85 -1.31 -6.81
C GLY A 157 -5.53 0.03 -7.45
N SER A 158 -4.61 0.77 -6.82
CA SER A 158 -4.01 1.93 -7.47
C SER A 158 -3.05 1.47 -8.57
N PHE A 159 -2.84 2.32 -9.59
CA PHE A 159 -1.88 2.02 -10.67
C PHE A 159 -0.44 1.84 -10.16
N GLU A 160 -0.12 2.37 -8.99
CA GLU A 160 1.20 2.26 -8.37
C GLU A 160 1.39 0.95 -7.60
N ARG A 161 0.31 0.41 -7.03
CA ARG A 161 0.32 -0.78 -6.15
C ARG A 161 -0.91 -1.66 -6.41
N PRO A 162 -0.96 -2.36 -7.55
CA PRO A 162 -2.04 -3.30 -7.83
C PRO A 162 -1.89 -4.59 -7.00
N GLU A 163 -3.01 -5.16 -6.61
CA GLU A 163 -3.17 -6.46 -5.98
C GLU A 163 -3.79 -7.45 -6.97
N HIS A 164 -3.35 -8.72 -6.88
CA HIS A 164 -3.94 -9.82 -7.63
C HIS A 164 -4.69 -10.73 -6.66
N LEU A 165 -6.00 -10.84 -6.84
CA LEU A 165 -6.89 -11.60 -5.96
C LEU A 165 -7.86 -12.42 -6.79
N TYR A 166 -8.55 -13.35 -6.14
CA TYR A 166 -9.65 -14.09 -6.72
C TYR A 166 -10.95 -13.73 -6.02
N LEU A 167 -12.04 -13.71 -6.77
CA LEU A 167 -13.39 -13.84 -6.23
C LEU A 167 -13.86 -15.26 -6.42
N MET A 168 -14.23 -15.90 -5.32
CA MET A 168 -14.86 -17.20 -5.35
C MET A 168 -16.36 -17.00 -5.16
N PHE A 169 -17.13 -17.45 -6.15
CA PHE A 169 -18.59 -17.45 -6.13
C PHE A 169 -19.07 -18.86 -5.80
N GLY A 170 -19.59 -19.03 -4.58
CA GLY A 170 -20.30 -20.23 -4.16
C GLY A 170 -21.81 -20.07 -4.22
N ASP A 171 -22.54 -21.12 -3.85
CA ASP A 171 -24.02 -21.14 -3.89
C ASP A 171 -24.64 -20.12 -2.92
N LYS A 172 -23.97 -19.81 -1.80
CA LYS A 172 -24.49 -18.98 -0.72
C LYS A 172 -23.76 -17.65 -0.56
N GLU A 173 -22.47 -17.60 -0.87
CA GLU A 173 -21.64 -16.44 -0.62
C GLU A 173 -20.59 -16.23 -1.71
N THR A 174 -20.19 -14.97 -1.86
CA THR A 174 -19.03 -14.56 -2.65
C THR A 174 -17.98 -14.04 -1.70
N ILE A 175 -16.75 -14.52 -1.82
CA ILE A 175 -15.63 -14.11 -0.97
C ILE A 175 -14.38 -13.82 -1.79
N TYR A 176 -13.49 -13.00 -1.22
CA TYR A 176 -12.13 -12.87 -1.72
C TYR A 176 -11.28 -14.09 -1.33
N PHE A 177 -10.36 -14.48 -2.22
CA PHE A 177 -9.42 -15.58 -2.01
C PHE A 177 -8.01 -15.21 -2.52
N PRO A 178 -6.92 -15.58 -1.82
CA PRO A 178 -6.90 -16.30 -0.54
C PRO A 178 -7.18 -15.42 0.69
N GLN A 179 -7.24 -14.11 0.50
CA GLN A 179 -7.45 -13.13 1.57
C GLN A 179 -8.23 -11.92 1.02
N GLU A 180 -8.76 -11.11 1.93
CA GLU A 180 -9.34 -9.82 1.59
C GLU A 180 -8.27 -8.86 1.04
N PRO A 181 -8.67 -7.86 0.23
CA PRO A 181 -7.78 -6.77 -0.16
C PRO A 181 -7.23 -6.05 1.07
N ILE A 182 -6.07 -5.40 0.91
CA ILE A 182 -5.56 -4.52 1.97
C ILE A 182 -6.64 -3.46 2.26
N ALA A 183 -6.98 -3.25 3.54
CA ALA A 183 -8.05 -2.34 3.98
C ALA A 183 -7.71 -0.85 3.82
N THR A 184 -7.45 -0.43 2.59
CA THR A 184 -7.21 0.96 2.19
C THR A 184 -8.51 1.60 1.72
N ARG A 185 -8.63 2.93 1.85
CA ARG A 185 -9.77 3.69 1.31
C ARG A 185 -10.01 3.42 -0.17
N THR A 186 -8.92 3.35 -0.94
CA THR A 186 -8.89 3.00 -2.35
C THR A 186 -9.51 1.63 -2.59
N ASN A 187 -9.08 0.60 -1.88
CA ASN A 187 -9.63 -0.75 -2.06
C ASN A 187 -11.08 -0.87 -1.63
N HIS A 188 -11.54 -0.13 -0.62
CA HIS A 188 -12.96 -0.08 -0.28
C HIS A 188 -13.79 0.63 -1.36
N ALA A 189 -13.27 1.68 -2.00
CA ALA A 189 -13.91 2.30 -3.15
C ALA A 189 -13.99 1.33 -4.34
N ILE A 190 -12.90 0.63 -4.61
CA ILE A 190 -12.81 -0.41 -5.63
C ILE A 190 -13.81 -1.55 -5.34
N HIS A 191 -13.91 -2.01 -4.09
CA HIS A 191 -14.87 -3.05 -3.70
C HIS A 191 -16.32 -2.63 -3.97
N ARG A 192 -16.69 -1.38 -3.65
CA ARG A 192 -18.02 -0.84 -3.98
C ARG A 192 -18.25 -0.78 -5.49
N GLN A 193 -17.24 -0.39 -6.27
CA GLN A 193 -17.35 -0.38 -7.72
C GLN A 193 -17.49 -1.80 -8.29
N LEU A 194 -16.70 -2.75 -7.79
CA LEU A 194 -16.76 -4.15 -8.16
C LEU A 194 -18.16 -4.74 -7.95
N ILE A 195 -18.80 -4.47 -6.81
CA ILE A 195 -20.20 -4.90 -6.56
C ILE A 195 -21.15 -4.35 -7.63
N LYS A 196 -21.01 -3.07 -8.02
CA LYS A 196 -21.84 -2.47 -9.08
C LYS A 196 -21.62 -3.19 -10.42
N GLU A 197 -20.36 -3.41 -10.80
CA GLU A 197 -20.03 -4.10 -12.05
C GLU A 197 -20.60 -5.52 -12.10
N LEU A 198 -20.60 -6.23 -10.97
CA LEU A 198 -21.15 -7.58 -10.85
C LEU A 198 -22.69 -7.63 -10.92
N HIS A 199 -23.38 -6.58 -10.46
CA HIS A 199 -24.85 -6.49 -10.55
C HIS A 199 -25.36 -6.03 -11.92
N GLY A 200 -24.56 -5.23 -12.64
CA GLY A 200 -24.95 -4.63 -13.94
C GLY A 200 -25.35 -3.17 -13.80
#